data_AF-A0A2S9FJN7-F1
#
_entry.id   AF-A0A2S9FJN7-F1
#
_cell.length_a   1.000
_cell.length_b   1.000
_cell.length_c   1.000
_cell.angle_alpha   90.00
_cell.angle_beta   90.00
_cell.angle_gamma   90.00
#
_symmetry.space_group_name_H-M   'P 1'
#
loop_
_entity.id
_entity.type
_entity.pdbx_description
1 polymer ?
#
loop_
_entity_poly.entity_id
_entity_poly.type
_entity_poly.pdbx_seq_one_letter_code
_entity_poly.pdbx_strand_id
1 'polypeptide(L)'
;VGDIRLTGTAANGQRYMVAPKTVWAVTASRATLRGVDLGPMGPLLRQARLGDFRLPQRGIGVIGSGHFENYDADRHLAAERTVAFG
;
A
#
# COMPACT_ATOMS: atom_id res chain seq x y z
N VAL A 1 4.65 -7.13 11.85
CA VAL A 1 4.57 -6.65 10.45
C VAL A 1 3.35 -7.34 9.89
N GLY A 2 2.26 -6.63 9.57
CA GLY A 2 1.09 -7.32 9.00
C GLY A 2 1.45 -8.06 7.70
N ASP A 3 0.54 -8.88 7.20
CA ASP A 3 0.77 -9.58 5.94
C ASP A 3 0.82 -8.60 4.77
N ILE A 4 1.87 -8.69 3.96
CA ILE A 4 2.00 -7.94 2.71
C ILE A 4 1.72 -8.91 1.58
N ARG A 5 0.70 -8.61 0.78
CA ARG A 5 0.36 -9.44 -0.38
C ARG A 5 1.12 -8.94 -1.61
N LEU A 6 2.10 -9.73 -2.04
CA LEU A 6 2.99 -9.43 -3.17
C LEU A 6 2.36 -9.70 -4.54
N THR A 7 1.26 -10.43 -4.62
CA THR A 7 0.55 -10.74 -5.86
C THR A 7 -0.95 -10.65 -5.67
N GLY A 8 -1.71 -10.24 -6.68
CA GLY A 8 -3.16 -10.20 -6.57
C GLY A 8 -3.81 -9.33 -7.63
N THR A 9 -5.03 -8.88 -7.34
CA THR A 9 -5.78 -7.97 -8.20
C THR A 9 -5.72 -6.56 -7.65
N ALA A 10 -5.25 -5.62 -8.46
CA ALA A 10 -5.27 -4.20 -8.14
C ALA A 10 -6.70 -3.66 -8.15
N ALA A 11 -6.91 -2.46 -7.60
CA ALA A 11 -8.23 -1.86 -7.51
C ALA A 11 -8.93 -1.65 -8.87
N ASN A 12 -8.17 -1.58 -9.97
CA ASN A 12 -8.69 -1.45 -11.31
C ASN A 12 -8.91 -2.78 -12.05
N GLY A 13 -8.72 -3.91 -11.38
CA GLY A 13 -8.90 -5.24 -11.95
C GLY A 13 -7.65 -5.88 -12.54
N GLN A 14 -6.56 -5.13 -12.75
CA GLN A 14 -5.32 -5.71 -13.28
C GLN A 14 -4.66 -6.63 -12.25
N ARG A 15 -4.20 -7.80 -12.68
CA ARG A 15 -3.30 -8.65 -11.91
C ARG A 15 -1.94 -7.99 -11.76
N TYR A 16 -1.37 -8.07 -10.57
CA TYR A 16 -0.06 -7.53 -10.25
C TYR A 16 0.83 -8.57 -9.55
N MET A 17 2.14 -8.36 -9.68
CA MET A 17 3.19 -9.00 -8.89
C MET A 17 4.22 -7.96 -8.47
N VAL A 18 4.65 -8.03 -7.22
CA VAL A 18 5.72 -7.23 -6.64
C VAL A 18 6.87 -8.16 -6.30
N ALA A 19 8.07 -7.81 -6.73
CA ALA A 19 9.32 -8.49 -6.39
C ALA A 19 10.21 -7.52 -5.60
N PRO A 20 10.08 -7.49 -4.26
CA PRO A 20 10.94 -6.65 -3.41
C PRO A 20 12.40 -7.10 -3.53
N LYS A 21 13.33 -6.15 -3.62
CA LYS A 21 14.77 -6.38 -3.48
C LYS A 21 15.25 -6.01 -2.08
N THR A 22 14.77 -4.87 -1.57
CA THR A 22 15.11 -4.37 -0.25
C THR A 22 13.87 -3.80 0.43
N VAL A 23 13.70 -4.15 1.71
CA VAL A 23 12.58 -3.67 2.54
C VAL A 23 13.15 -3.10 3.83
N TRP A 24 12.83 -1.84 4.11
CA TRP A 24 13.08 -1.23 5.42
C TRP A 24 11.76 -1.03 6.14
N ALA A 25 11.76 -1.31 7.43
CA ALA A 25 10.62 -1.04 8.28
C ALA A 25 10.90 0.15 9.19
N VAL A 26 9.93 1.04 9.29
CA VAL A 26 9.93 2.10 10.30
C VAL A 26 9.79 1.44 11.67
N THR A 27 10.76 1.67 12.55
CA THR A 27 10.81 1.12 13.90
C THR A 27 10.14 2.01 14.93
N ALA A 28 10.14 3.33 14.70
CA ALA A 28 9.51 4.33 15.56
C ALA A 28 8.99 5.50 14.71
N SER A 29 7.88 6.07 15.13
CA SER A 29 7.28 7.27 14.54
C SER A 29 6.54 8.02 15.64
N ARG A 30 6.37 9.34 15.45
CA ARG A 30 5.63 10.20 16.38
C ARG A 30 4.62 11.01 15.59
N ALA A 31 3.40 11.10 16.12
CA ALA A 31 2.33 11.88 15.53
C ALA A 31 1.77 12.82 16.58
N THR A 32 1.60 14.10 16.21
CA THR A 32 1.03 15.11 17.08
C THR A 32 -0.12 15.83 16.37
N LEU A 33 -1.16 16.18 17.12
CA LEU A 33 -2.28 16.98 16.63
C LEU A 33 -2.52 18.13 17.62
N ARG A 34 -2.39 19.38 17.15
CA ARG A 34 -2.52 20.58 17.99
C ARG A 34 -1.63 20.52 19.25
N GLY A 35 -0.41 19.99 19.10
CA GLY A 35 0.56 19.82 20.18
C GLY A 35 0.35 18.60 21.08
N VAL A 36 -0.73 17.83 20.89
CA VAL A 36 -1.01 16.61 21.66
C VAL A 36 -0.40 15.41 20.96
N ASP A 37 0.40 14.63 21.70
CA ASP A 37 0.96 13.35 21.21
C ASP A 37 -0.16 12.31 21.07
N LEU A 38 -0.27 11.68 19.90
CA LEU A 38 -1.32 10.72 19.58
C LEU A 38 -1.01 9.30 20.09
N GLY A 39 0.09 9.14 20.82
CA GLY A 39 0.50 7.87 21.41
C GLY A 39 1.37 7.02 20.48
N PRO A 40 1.67 5.78 20.92
CA PRO A 40 2.59 4.90 20.21
C PRO A 40 1.99 4.40 18.90
N MET A 41 2.87 4.03 17.96
CA MET A 41 2.45 3.29 16.78
C MET A 41 1.78 1.96 17.18
N GLY A 42 0.72 1.61 16.47
CA GLY A 42 0.01 0.36 16.66
C GLY A 42 -0.67 -0.09 15.36
N PRO A 43 -0.97 -1.40 15.23
CA PRO A 43 -1.69 -1.88 14.08
C PRO A 43 -3.12 -1.34 14.08
N LEU A 44 -3.68 -1.14 12.88
CA LEU A 44 -5.12 -0.95 12.70
C LEU A 44 -5.85 -2.22 13.15
N LEU A 45 -6.96 -2.05 13.88
CA LEU A 45 -7.86 -3.14 14.29
C LEU A 45 -8.24 -4.04 13.12
N ARG A 46 -8.44 -3.44 11.95
CA ARG A 46 -8.61 -4.14 10.67
C ARG A 46 -7.60 -3.60 9.67
N GLN A 47 -6.74 -4.48 9.17
CA GLN A 47 -5.73 -4.10 8.17
C GLN A 47 -6.38 -3.51 6.93
N ALA A 48 -5.91 -2.33 6.52
CA ALA A 48 -6.37 -1.67 5.32
C ALA A 48 -5.97 -2.47 4.07
N ARG A 49 -6.79 -2.40 3.02
CA ARG A 49 -6.55 -3.06 1.74
C ARG A 49 -6.93 -2.15 0.58
N LEU A 50 -6.22 -2.29 -0.54
CA LEU A 50 -6.53 -1.66 -1.81
C LEU A 50 -6.66 -2.76 -2.87
N GLY A 51 -7.91 -3.09 -3.24
CA GLY A 51 -8.17 -4.36 -3.94
C GLY A 51 -7.68 -5.54 -3.09
N ASP A 52 -6.86 -6.40 -3.68
CA ASP A 52 -6.20 -7.48 -2.94
C ASP A 52 -4.94 -7.04 -2.19
N PHE A 53 -4.41 -5.85 -2.46
CA PHE A 53 -3.18 -5.38 -1.83
C PHE A 53 -3.41 -5.03 -0.36
N ARG A 54 -2.86 -5.84 0.55
CA ARG A 54 -2.88 -5.57 1.99
C ARG A 54 -1.81 -4.55 2.33
N LEU A 55 -2.24 -3.40 2.86
CA LEU A 55 -1.35 -2.32 3.24
C LEU A 55 -0.54 -2.72 4.48
N PRO A 56 0.76 -2.37 4.52
CA PRO A 56 1.59 -2.59 5.70
C PRO A 56 0.99 -1.96 6.97
N GLN A 57 1.06 -2.67 8.10
CA GLN A 57 0.59 -2.19 9.42
C GLN A 57 1.59 -1.27 10.14
N ARG A 58 2.62 -0.81 9.42
CA ARG A 58 3.63 0.17 9.86
C ARG A 58 4.24 0.80 8.61
N GLY A 59 4.88 1.95 8.76
CA GLY A 59 5.64 2.54 7.66
C GLY A 59 6.69 1.55 7.14
N ILE A 60 6.79 1.41 5.82
CA ILE A 60 7.87 0.66 5.16
C ILE A 60 8.39 1.47 3.97
N GLY A 61 9.68 1.33 3.70
CA GLY A 61 10.29 1.70 2.43
C GLY A 61 10.60 0.43 1.65
N VAL A 62 10.31 0.41 0.35
CA VAL A 62 10.56 -0.75 -0.51
C VAL A 62 11.28 -0.29 -1.77
N ILE A 63 12.36 -0.99 -2.11
CA ILE A 63 12.98 -0.94 -3.44
C ILE A 63 12.82 -2.31 -4.06
N GLY A 64 12.33 -2.35 -5.30
CA GLY A 64 12.06 -3.59 -6.01
C GLY A 64 11.47 -3.31 -7.39
N SER A 65 10.94 -4.35 -8.02
CA SER A 65 10.17 -4.23 -9.25
C SER A 65 8.71 -4.60 -8.99
N GLY A 66 7.83 -4.01 -9.80
CA GLY A 66 6.43 -4.40 -9.90
C GLY A 66 6.09 -4.68 -11.35
N HIS A 67 5.23 -5.65 -11.58
CA HIS A 67 4.67 -5.94 -12.89
C HIS A 67 3.15 -6.00 -12.78
N PHE A 68 2.48 -5.40 -13.76
CA PHE A 68 1.05 -5.49 -13.95
C PHE A 68 0.81 -6.20 -15.27
N GLU A 69 -0.24 -7.02 -15.35
CA GLU A 69 -0.69 -7.52 -16.65
C GLU A 69 -1.07 -6.36 -17.58
N ASN A 70 -1.03 -6.58 -18.89
CA ASN A 70 -1.38 -5.55 -19.86
C ASN A 70 -2.80 -5.02 -19.64
N TYR A 71 -2.99 -3.72 -19.83
CA TYR A 71 -4.30 -3.11 -19.76
C TYR A 71 -5.22 -3.64 -20.88
N ASP A 72 -6.50 -3.76 -20.56
CA ASP A 72 -7.55 -4.33 -21.41
C ASP A 72 -8.83 -3.56 -21.03
N ALA A 73 -9.36 -2.78 -21.98
CA ALA A 73 -10.47 -1.87 -21.72
C ALA A 73 -11.79 -2.60 -21.46
N ASP A 74 -11.92 -3.86 -21.89
CA ASP A 74 -13.13 -4.67 -21.67
C ASP A 74 -13.12 -5.35 -20.29
N ARG A 75 -11.96 -5.39 -19.63
CA ARG A 75 -11.74 -6.08 -18.35
C ARG A 75 -11.34 -5.17 -17.20
N HIS A 76 -10.73 -4.02 -17.48
CA HIS A 76 -10.09 -3.17 -16.49
C HIS A 76 -10.72 -1.78 -16.44
N LEU A 77 -10.67 -1.18 -15.25
CA LEU A 77 -11.11 0.19 -15.05
C LEU A 77 -9.97 1.15 -15.40
N ALA A 78 -10.22 2.10 -16.30
CA ALA A 78 -9.28 3.17 -16.58
C ALA A 78 -9.12 4.10 -15.37
N ALA A 79 -7.92 4.62 -15.16
CA ALA A 79 -7.73 5.73 -14.23
C ALA A 79 -8.30 7.00 -14.86
N GLU A 80 -9.48 7.44 -14.43
CA GLU A 80 -10.14 8.62 -14.99
C GLU A 80 -9.46 9.93 -14.55
N ARG A 81 -8.92 9.97 -13.33
CA ARG A 81 -8.27 11.16 -12.79
C ARG A 81 -7.24 10.82 -11.72
N THR A 82 -6.03 11.33 -11.89
CA THR A 82 -5.04 11.37 -10.81
C THR A 82 -5.35 12.57 -9.92
N VAL A 83 -5.55 12.34 -8.62
CA VAL A 83 -5.67 13.42 -7.64
C VAL A 83 -4.32 13.57 -6.97
N ALA A 84 -3.70 14.74 -7.09
CA ALA A 84 -2.54 15.09 -6.28
C ALA A 84 -3.01 15.43 -4.86
N PHE A 85 -2.45 14.76 -3.86
CA PHE A 85 -2.57 15.21 -2.47
C PHE A 85 -1.46 16.24 -2.25
N GLY A 86 -1.86 17.49 -2.01
CA GLY A 86 -1.00 18.59 -1.58
C GLY A 86 -1.28 18.97 -0.13
#